data_AF-A0A438E6D7-F1
#
_entry.id   AF-A0A438E6D7-F1
#
_cell.length_a   1.000
_cell.length_b   1.000
_cell.length_c   1.000
_cell.angle_alpha   90.00
_cell.angle_beta   90.00
_cell.angle_gamma   90.00
#
_symmetry.space_group_name_H-M   'P 1'
#
loop_
_entity.id
_entity.type
_entity.pdbx_description
1 polymer ?
#
loop_
_entity_poly.entity_id
_entity_poly.type
_entity_poly.pdbx_seq_one_letter_code
_entity_poly.pdbx_strand_id
1 'polypeptide(L)'
;MTQNRDEPPAVRVYTICDESRYLIVRNVPALGCGDDLLNLFASYGDIEECKPMDAEDCEPFTDVYWIKFRLVSNARFAKRKLDEFVFLGNRLKVEYAPHFESLSDTKEKLEGRRKEVLSRLNPGRSKMPTVHNPDALGEPLLVKNPSQTNCISKQMSFNQRISGESDHVSRIKDSSITTVSSNQVADYWDPMGEEGGWTPHFLRPFNDWEVEEVERLLSSIQGKRLDADVGDRMVWKETKNEIFTVKSLYKSLVHSCAVLFLCNIIWSPYVPIKVSFFAWKASWEKVLTQDQLKRRGWILANRCCLCCVEEETINHILVHCSKAKILWDLVFSLFGVN
;
A
#
# COMPACT_ATOMS: atom_id res chain seq x y z
N MET A 1 -14.34 1.17 -28.83
CA MET A 1 -13.38 1.97 -28.04
C MET A 1 -12.75 1.07 -27.00
N THR A 2 -11.50 0.68 -27.24
CA THR A 2 -10.76 -0.38 -26.55
C THR A 2 -10.10 0.13 -25.27
N GLN A 3 -10.49 -0.43 -24.11
CA GLN A 3 -9.84 -0.21 -22.82
C GLN A 3 -8.43 -0.80 -22.86
N ASN A 4 -7.41 0.03 -22.67
CA ASN A 4 -6.03 -0.43 -22.56
C ASN A 4 -5.77 -0.98 -21.15
N ARG A 5 -5.38 -2.25 -21.12
CA ARG A 5 -5.00 -3.04 -19.94
C ARG A 5 -3.48 -2.98 -19.85
N ASP A 6 -2.88 -2.12 -19.02
CA ASP A 6 -1.43 -2.20 -18.68
C ASP A 6 -1.10 -1.26 -17.49
N GLU A 7 -1.72 -1.52 -16.34
CA GLU A 7 -1.33 -0.93 -15.05
C GLU A 7 -1.07 -2.09 -14.07
N PRO A 8 0.12 -2.18 -13.43
CA PRO A 8 0.36 -3.24 -12.46
C PRO A 8 -0.54 -3.00 -11.22
N PRO A 9 -1.20 -4.05 -10.69
CA PRO A 9 -2.20 -3.89 -9.66
C PRO A 9 -1.53 -3.46 -8.34
N ALA A 10 -1.85 -2.26 -7.87
CA ALA A 10 -1.51 -1.82 -6.53
C ALA A 10 -1.94 -2.88 -5.52
N VAL A 11 -1.05 -3.30 -4.61
CA VAL A 11 -1.44 -4.10 -3.43
C VAL A 11 -2.25 -3.18 -2.51
N ARG A 12 -3.55 -3.12 -2.79
CA ARG A 12 -4.55 -2.51 -1.93
C ARG A 12 -4.73 -3.46 -0.76
N VAL A 13 -4.29 -3.07 0.43
CA VAL A 13 -4.77 -3.68 1.67
C VAL A 13 -6.27 -3.45 1.68
N TYR A 14 -7.01 -4.50 1.32
CA TYR A 14 -8.45 -4.47 1.18
C TYR A 14 -9.06 -4.56 2.58
N THR A 15 -9.21 -3.43 3.23
CA THR A 15 -10.06 -3.27 4.40
C THR A 15 -11.49 -3.38 3.91
N ILE A 16 -12.08 -4.56 4.09
CA ILE A 16 -13.50 -4.84 3.83
C ILE A 16 -14.40 -3.74 4.42
N CYS A 17 -13.97 -3.08 5.50
CA CYS A 17 -14.66 -1.99 6.17
C CYS A 17 -14.70 -0.66 5.39
N ASP A 18 -13.83 -0.45 4.39
CA ASP A 18 -13.76 0.81 3.65
C ASP A 18 -14.62 0.82 2.37
N GLU A 19 -15.20 -0.33 2.01
CA GLU A 19 -16.21 -0.43 0.97
C GLU A 19 -17.59 -0.65 1.59
N SER A 20 -18.61 -0.11 0.95
CA SER A 20 -19.98 -0.23 1.41
C SER A 20 -20.97 -0.33 0.26
N ARG A 21 -22.14 -0.93 0.53
CA ARG A 21 -23.29 -0.85 -0.38
C ARG A 21 -23.98 0.52 -0.34
N TYR A 22 -23.64 1.34 0.67
CA TYR A 22 -24.12 2.69 0.86
C TYR A 22 -23.13 3.69 0.25
N LEU A 23 -23.65 4.60 -0.56
CA LEU A 23 -22.91 5.69 -1.20
C LEU A 23 -23.52 7.03 -0.83
N ILE A 24 -22.66 8.03 -0.62
CA ILE A 24 -23.02 9.45 -0.59
C ILE A 24 -22.57 10.06 -1.90
N VAL A 25 -23.45 10.78 -2.57
CA VAL A 25 -23.21 11.48 -3.83
C VAL A 25 -23.37 12.97 -3.60
N ARG A 26 -22.26 13.70 -3.65
CA ARG A 26 -22.21 15.16 -3.49
C ARG A 26 -22.05 15.85 -4.83
N ASN A 27 -22.29 17.17 -4.81
CA ASN A 27 -22.18 18.06 -5.98
C ASN A 27 -23.23 17.75 -7.07
N VAL A 28 -24.40 17.22 -6.67
CA VAL A 28 -25.54 17.05 -7.57
C VAL A 28 -26.20 18.42 -7.74
N PRO A 29 -26.48 18.92 -8.95
CA PRO A 29 -27.13 20.23 -9.09
C PRO A 29 -28.52 20.25 -8.43
N ALA A 30 -28.80 21.31 -7.65
CA ALA A 30 -30.10 21.52 -6.97
C ALA A 30 -31.20 21.96 -7.96
N LEU A 31 -31.43 21.14 -8.98
CA LEU A 31 -32.37 21.35 -10.10
C LEU A 31 -33.56 20.38 -10.05
N GLY A 32 -33.69 19.59 -8.96
CA GLY A 32 -34.70 18.53 -8.86
C GLY A 32 -34.40 17.31 -9.75
N CYS A 33 -33.12 17.03 -10.02
CA CYS A 33 -32.68 15.97 -10.94
C CYS A 33 -32.47 14.59 -10.27
N GLY A 34 -33.15 14.34 -9.15
CA GLY A 34 -33.00 13.11 -8.36
C GLY A 34 -33.35 11.83 -9.13
N ASP A 35 -34.37 11.88 -9.99
CA ASP A 35 -34.77 10.71 -10.80
C ASP A 35 -33.74 10.37 -11.87
N ASP A 36 -33.14 11.38 -12.51
CA ASP A 36 -32.06 11.18 -13.48
C ASP A 36 -30.81 10.61 -12.82
N LEU A 37 -30.50 11.10 -11.61
CA LEU A 37 -29.42 10.56 -10.80
C LEU A 37 -29.69 9.09 -10.42
N LEU A 38 -30.92 8.78 -9.99
CA LEU A 38 -31.32 7.42 -9.66
C LEU A 38 -31.17 6.49 -10.87
N ASN A 39 -31.68 6.89 -12.03
CA ASN A 39 -31.57 6.13 -13.28
C ASN A 39 -30.10 5.88 -13.67
N LEU A 40 -29.25 6.90 -13.52
CA LEU A 40 -27.81 6.78 -13.77
C LEU A 40 -27.17 5.72 -12.87
N PHE A 41 -27.43 5.75 -11.57
CA PHE A 41 -26.86 4.77 -10.64
C PHE A 41 -27.49 3.38 -10.80
N ALA A 42 -28.78 3.28 -11.13
CA ALA A 42 -29.49 2.02 -11.35
C ALA A 42 -28.93 1.23 -12.55
N SER A 43 -28.30 1.91 -13.52
CA SER A 43 -27.61 1.25 -14.63
C SER A 43 -26.45 0.33 -14.19
N TYR A 44 -25.98 0.47 -12.95
CA TYR A 44 -24.91 -0.33 -12.36
C TYR A 44 -25.41 -1.43 -11.41
N GLY A 45 -26.73 -1.57 -11.27
CA GLY A 45 -27.40 -2.68 -10.58
C GLY A 45 -28.55 -2.23 -9.67
N ASP A 46 -29.22 -3.21 -9.06
CA ASP A 46 -30.40 -2.98 -8.22
C ASP A 46 -30.11 -2.01 -7.06
N ILE A 47 -30.88 -0.92 -7.02
CA ILE A 47 -30.91 0.06 -5.93
C ILE A 47 -32.09 -0.28 -5.02
N GLU A 48 -31.81 -0.45 -3.73
CA GLU A 48 -32.86 -0.64 -2.72
C GLU A 48 -33.48 0.69 -2.32
N GLU A 49 -32.67 1.75 -2.26
CA GLU A 49 -33.10 3.04 -1.74
C GLU A 49 -32.23 4.19 -2.26
N CYS A 50 -32.85 5.32 -2.56
CA CYS A 50 -32.18 6.57 -2.93
C CYS A 50 -32.97 7.73 -2.32
N LYS A 51 -32.29 8.59 -1.56
CA LYS A 51 -32.92 9.70 -0.83
C LYS A 51 -32.02 10.93 -0.85
N PRO A 52 -32.57 12.14 -0.96
CA PRO A 52 -31.81 13.35 -0.67
C PRO A 52 -31.43 13.38 0.82
N MET A 53 -30.28 13.96 1.13
CA MET A 53 -29.85 14.26 2.50
C MET A 53 -30.42 15.61 2.96
N ASP A 54 -30.29 15.89 4.26
CA ASP A 54 -30.83 17.10 4.88
C ASP A 54 -30.10 18.37 4.38
N ALA A 55 -30.77 19.53 4.48
CA ALA A 55 -30.28 20.79 3.91
C ALA A 55 -28.95 21.27 4.52
N GLU A 56 -28.62 20.83 5.74
CA GLU A 56 -27.36 21.14 6.42
C GLU A 56 -26.14 20.45 5.78
N ASP A 57 -26.34 19.35 5.06
CA ASP A 57 -25.28 18.60 4.37
C ASP A 57 -25.01 19.13 2.95
N CYS A 58 -25.87 20.03 2.45
CA CYS A 58 -25.85 20.58 1.11
C CYS A 58 -25.04 21.89 1.03
N GLU A 59 -24.15 21.99 0.04
CA GLU A 59 -23.53 23.27 -0.32
C GLU A 59 -24.48 24.11 -1.20
N PRO A 60 -24.35 25.44 -1.23
CA PRO A 60 -25.20 26.29 -2.05
C PRO A 60 -25.29 25.79 -3.51
N PHE A 61 -26.52 25.69 -4.03
CA PHE A 61 -26.82 25.25 -5.39
C PHE A 61 -26.54 23.77 -5.70
N THR A 62 -26.20 22.96 -4.69
CA THR A 62 -25.98 21.52 -4.84
C THR A 62 -26.74 20.72 -3.79
N ASP A 63 -27.22 19.56 -4.20
CA ASP A 63 -27.83 18.55 -3.35
C ASP A 63 -26.83 17.42 -3.06
N VAL A 64 -27.08 16.74 -1.94
CA VAL A 64 -26.39 15.51 -1.57
C VAL A 64 -27.41 14.38 -1.53
N TYR A 65 -27.07 13.25 -2.16
CA TYR A 65 -27.92 12.06 -2.18
C TYR A 65 -27.25 10.91 -1.48
N TRP A 66 -28.06 10.13 -0.78
CA TRP A 66 -27.70 8.85 -0.20
C TRP A 66 -28.32 7.74 -1.05
N ILE A 67 -27.49 6.77 -1.46
CA ILE A 67 -27.89 5.66 -2.33
C ILE A 67 -27.46 4.33 -1.70
N LYS A 68 -28.40 3.39 -1.63
CA LYS A 68 -28.19 2.03 -1.13
C LYS A 68 -28.37 1.02 -2.25
N PHE A 69 -27.30 0.32 -2.63
CA PHE A 69 -27.37 -0.82 -3.53
C PHE A 69 -27.74 -2.11 -2.80
N ARG A 70 -28.34 -3.05 -3.53
CA ARG A 70 -28.57 -4.41 -3.03
C ARG A 70 -27.27 -5.16 -2.79
N LEU A 71 -26.28 -4.99 -3.68
CA LEU A 71 -24.99 -5.69 -3.61
C LEU A 71 -23.83 -4.71 -3.49
N VAL A 72 -22.87 -5.02 -2.61
CA VAL A 72 -21.62 -4.22 -2.44
C VAL A 72 -20.80 -4.18 -3.73
N SER A 73 -20.87 -5.21 -4.57
CA SER A 73 -20.22 -5.23 -5.89
C SER A 73 -20.75 -4.15 -6.83
N ASN A 74 -22.06 -3.89 -6.79
CA ASN A 74 -22.72 -2.91 -7.65
C ASN A 74 -22.34 -1.49 -7.21
N ALA A 75 -22.39 -1.22 -5.90
CA ALA A 75 -21.90 0.02 -5.32
C ALA A 75 -20.43 0.28 -5.67
N ARG A 76 -19.58 -0.77 -5.63
CA ARG A 76 -18.16 -0.66 -6.00
C ARG A 76 -17.98 -0.27 -7.46
N PHE A 77 -18.74 -0.89 -8.35
CA PHE A 77 -18.66 -0.60 -9.77
C PHE A 77 -19.18 0.80 -10.08
N ALA A 78 -20.31 1.20 -9.49
CA ALA A 78 -20.86 2.55 -9.58
C ALA A 78 -19.86 3.60 -9.09
N LYS A 79 -19.32 3.46 -7.86
CA LYS A 79 -18.28 4.36 -7.31
C LYS A 79 -17.06 4.46 -8.22
N ARG A 80 -16.57 3.35 -8.78
CA ARG A 80 -15.42 3.37 -9.70
C ARG A 80 -15.69 4.08 -11.02
N LYS A 81 -16.94 4.19 -11.45
CA LYS A 81 -17.34 4.74 -12.75
C LYS A 81 -17.90 6.15 -12.68
N LEU A 82 -18.56 6.47 -11.57
CA LEU A 82 -19.32 7.70 -11.39
C LEU A 82 -18.62 8.74 -10.50
N ASP A 83 -17.55 8.36 -9.80
CA ASP A 83 -16.70 9.35 -9.14
C ASP A 83 -16.01 10.24 -10.17
N GLU A 84 -16.09 11.56 -9.97
CA GLU A 84 -15.66 12.60 -10.92
C GLU A 84 -16.43 12.63 -12.25
N PHE A 85 -17.54 11.88 -12.36
CA PHE A 85 -18.37 11.89 -13.56
C PHE A 85 -19.10 13.23 -13.72
N VAL A 86 -19.14 13.75 -14.95
CA VAL A 86 -19.84 15.01 -15.26
C VAL A 86 -21.33 14.73 -15.42
N PHE A 87 -22.12 15.22 -14.46
CA PHE A 87 -23.57 15.13 -14.43
C PHE A 87 -24.16 16.54 -14.43
N LEU A 88 -24.91 16.87 -15.49
CA LEU A 88 -25.56 18.17 -15.69
C LEU A 88 -24.63 19.38 -15.47
N GLY A 89 -23.36 19.24 -15.87
CA GLY A 89 -22.34 20.29 -15.77
C GLY A 89 -21.47 20.24 -14.52
N ASN A 90 -21.90 19.51 -13.47
CA ASN A 90 -21.11 19.34 -12.25
C ASN A 90 -20.38 18.00 -12.24
N ARG A 91 -19.24 17.94 -11.53
CA ARG A 91 -18.53 16.67 -11.29
C ARG A 91 -19.01 16.04 -10.00
N LEU A 92 -19.62 14.87 -10.10
CA LEU A 92 -20.09 14.14 -8.94
C LEU A 92 -18.92 13.72 -8.07
N LYS A 93 -19.08 13.87 -6.75
CA LYS A 93 -18.16 13.29 -5.77
C LYS A 93 -18.88 12.14 -5.08
N VAL A 94 -18.44 10.91 -5.33
CA VAL A 94 -19.10 9.71 -4.80
C VAL A 94 -18.24 9.16 -3.68
N GLU A 95 -18.78 8.89 -2.50
CA GLU A 95 -18.03 8.38 -1.35
C GLU A 95 -18.74 7.16 -0.76
N TYR A 96 -17.98 6.17 -0.27
CA TYR A 96 -18.60 5.09 0.50
C TYR A 96 -19.04 5.61 1.87
N ALA A 97 -20.15 5.09 2.36
CA ALA A 97 -20.70 5.50 3.65
C ALA A 97 -20.86 4.28 4.59
N PRO A 98 -19.75 3.64 5.02
CA PRO A 98 -19.80 2.43 5.86
C PRO A 98 -20.41 2.67 7.24
N HIS A 99 -20.50 3.93 7.70
CA HIS A 99 -21.17 4.30 8.94
C HIS A 99 -22.69 4.09 8.93
N PHE A 100 -23.30 3.87 7.76
CA PHE A 100 -24.71 3.46 7.63
C PHE A 100 -24.91 1.94 7.55
N GLU A 101 -23.84 1.14 7.63
CA GLU A 101 -23.97 -0.33 7.66
C GLU A 101 -24.53 -0.81 9.00
N SER A 102 -25.44 -1.78 8.92
CA SER A 102 -25.83 -2.57 10.08
C SER A 102 -24.78 -3.66 10.38
N LEU A 103 -24.81 -4.22 11.59
CA LEU A 103 -23.98 -5.38 11.95
C LEU A 103 -24.20 -6.58 11.01
N SER A 104 -25.42 -6.74 10.48
CA SER A 104 -25.74 -7.79 9.51
C SER A 104 -25.00 -7.57 8.19
N ASP A 105 -24.91 -6.32 7.74
CA ASP A 105 -24.26 -5.96 6.47
C ASP A 105 -22.75 -6.19 6.55
N THR A 106 -22.14 -5.80 7.66
CA THR A 106 -20.72 -6.06 7.91
C THR A 106 -20.45 -7.56 7.98
N LYS A 107 -21.32 -8.34 8.65
CA LYS A 107 -21.21 -9.81 8.72
C LYS A 107 -21.28 -10.46 7.33
N GLU A 108 -22.27 -10.10 6.52
CA GLU A 108 -22.43 -10.62 5.16
C GLU A 108 -21.21 -10.29 4.28
N LYS A 109 -20.69 -9.07 4.40
CA LYS A 109 -19.52 -8.59 3.67
C LYS A 109 -18.25 -9.39 4.04
N LEU A 110 -18.07 -9.70 5.33
CA LEU A 110 -16.97 -10.54 5.82
C LEU A 110 -17.10 -12.00 5.36
N GLU A 111 -18.30 -12.57 5.41
CA GLU A 111 -18.58 -13.93 4.94
C GLU A 111 -18.33 -14.07 3.43
N GLY A 112 -18.77 -13.09 2.64
CA GLY A 112 -18.51 -13.01 1.20
C GLY A 112 -17.01 -13.01 0.90
N ARG A 113 -16.23 -12.20 1.62
CA ARG A 113 -14.78 -12.17 1.45
C ARG A 113 -14.12 -13.49 1.87
N ARG A 114 -14.56 -14.11 2.97
CA ARG A 114 -14.05 -15.42 3.40
C ARG A 114 -14.26 -16.48 2.32
N LYS A 115 -15.43 -16.50 1.68
CA LYS A 115 -15.73 -17.42 0.54
C LYS A 115 -14.83 -17.15 -0.66
N GLU A 116 -14.60 -15.89 -1.03
CA GLU A 116 -13.72 -15.51 -2.15
C GLU A 116 -12.25 -15.86 -1.88
N VAL A 117 -11.77 -15.68 -0.65
CA VAL A 117 -10.40 -16.06 -0.27
C VAL A 117 -10.24 -17.58 -0.30
N LEU A 118 -11.21 -18.32 0.27
CA LEU A 118 -11.21 -19.78 0.27
C LEU A 118 -11.23 -20.36 -1.16
N SER A 119 -11.96 -19.73 -2.10
CA SER A 119 -12.00 -20.18 -3.49
C SER A 119 -10.66 -19.94 -4.23
N ARG A 120 -9.91 -18.90 -3.87
CA ARG A 120 -8.56 -18.65 -4.43
C ARG A 120 -7.51 -19.61 -3.88
N LEU A 121 -7.63 -20.00 -2.61
CA LEU A 121 -6.70 -20.93 -1.97
C LEU A 121 -6.89 -22.39 -2.42
N ASN A 122 -8.08 -22.76 -2.89
CA ASN A 122 -8.39 -24.11 -3.36
C ASN A 122 -8.85 -24.14 -4.83
N PRO A 123 -7.98 -23.81 -5.81
CA PRO A 123 -8.35 -23.79 -7.23
C PRO A 123 -8.69 -25.18 -7.79
N GLY A 124 -8.34 -26.27 -7.09
CA GLY A 124 -8.47 -27.65 -7.57
C GLY A 124 -9.75 -28.41 -7.19
N ARG A 125 -10.66 -27.85 -6.39
CA ARG A 125 -11.86 -28.60 -5.93
C ARG A 125 -13.15 -28.30 -6.68
N SER A 126 -13.15 -27.37 -7.64
CA SER A 126 -14.35 -27.02 -8.43
C SER A 126 -14.41 -27.62 -9.83
N LYS A 127 -13.46 -28.48 -10.23
CA LYS A 127 -13.62 -29.33 -11.41
C LYS A 127 -14.15 -30.70 -10.99
N MET A 128 -15.44 -30.76 -10.67
CA MET A 128 -16.19 -32.01 -10.81
C MET A 128 -16.24 -32.34 -12.31
N PRO A 129 -16.01 -33.59 -12.73
CA PRO A 129 -16.24 -34.00 -14.11
C PRO A 129 -17.75 -33.97 -14.36
N THR A 130 -18.20 -33.09 -15.24
CA THR A 130 -19.55 -33.18 -15.79
C THR A 130 -19.61 -34.46 -16.61
N VAL A 131 -20.34 -35.45 -16.11
CA VAL A 131 -20.70 -36.66 -16.84
C VAL A 131 -21.40 -36.24 -18.13
N HIS A 132 -20.81 -36.60 -19.27
CA HIS A 132 -21.50 -36.59 -20.54
C HIS A 132 -22.65 -37.60 -20.50
N ASN A 133 -23.84 -37.17 -20.91
CA ASN A 133 -24.68 -37.99 -21.76
C ASN A 133 -25.14 -37.13 -22.94
N PRO A 134 -25.17 -37.71 -24.15
CA PRO A 134 -25.41 -36.98 -25.39
C PRO A 134 -26.92 -36.87 -25.66
N ASP A 135 -27.37 -35.73 -26.15
CA ASP A 135 -28.32 -35.61 -27.26
C ASP A 135 -28.84 -34.18 -27.35
N ALA A 136 -28.64 -33.58 -28.53
CA ALA A 136 -29.54 -32.65 -29.22
C ALA A 136 -28.72 -31.69 -30.11
N LEU A 137 -28.84 -31.97 -31.40
CA LEU A 137 -28.40 -31.22 -32.57
C LEU A 137 -28.76 -29.72 -32.52
N GLY A 138 -27.86 -28.89 -33.06
CA GLY A 138 -28.15 -27.49 -33.41
C GLY A 138 -26.90 -26.69 -33.77
N GLU A 139 -26.61 -26.61 -35.08
CA GLU A 139 -25.46 -25.91 -35.70
C GLU A 139 -25.44 -24.37 -35.52
N PRO A 140 -24.29 -23.72 -35.78
CA PRO A 140 -23.94 -22.37 -35.34
C PRO A 140 -24.02 -21.29 -36.44
N LEU A 141 -24.07 -20.01 -36.06
CA LEU A 141 -23.70 -18.92 -36.98
C LEU A 141 -22.78 -17.85 -36.34
N LEU A 142 -21.63 -17.74 -37.00
CA LEU A 142 -20.57 -16.72 -37.04
C LEU A 142 -21.06 -15.27 -36.92
N VAL A 143 -20.21 -14.35 -36.41
CA VAL A 143 -19.73 -13.14 -37.14
C VAL A 143 -18.50 -12.50 -36.45
N LYS A 144 -17.36 -12.59 -37.17
CA LYS A 144 -16.33 -11.59 -37.56
C LYS A 144 -15.88 -10.46 -36.62
N ASN A 145 -14.55 -10.40 -36.44
CA ASN A 145 -13.75 -9.18 -36.24
C ASN A 145 -13.70 -8.31 -37.52
N PRO A 146 -13.30 -7.03 -37.39
CA PRO A 146 -12.09 -6.63 -38.09
C PRO A 146 -11.14 -5.66 -37.34
N SER A 147 -9.88 -5.85 -37.71
CA SER A 147 -8.63 -5.07 -37.66
C SER A 147 -8.74 -3.57 -38.01
N GLN A 148 -7.87 -2.71 -37.43
CA GLN A 148 -6.67 -2.09 -38.07
C GLN A 148 -6.19 -0.76 -37.42
N THR A 149 -4.89 -0.73 -37.07
CA THR A 149 -3.87 0.35 -37.22
C THR A 149 -4.19 1.84 -36.97
N ASN A 150 -3.45 2.51 -36.07
CA ASN A 150 -2.37 3.45 -36.43
C ASN A 150 -1.69 4.12 -35.21
N CYS A 151 -0.35 4.10 -35.23
CA CYS A 151 0.55 4.88 -34.37
C CYS A 151 0.72 6.30 -34.91
N ILE A 152 0.61 7.34 -34.06
CA ILE A 152 1.28 8.63 -34.27
C ILE A 152 1.74 9.21 -32.92
N SER A 153 3.02 9.58 -32.88
CA SER A 153 3.76 10.30 -31.84
C SER A 153 3.17 11.66 -31.45
N LYS A 154 3.29 12.07 -30.18
CA LYS A 154 3.64 13.47 -29.83
C LYS A 154 4.12 13.63 -28.36
N GLN A 155 5.40 13.98 -28.30
CA GLN A 155 6.15 14.82 -27.35
C GLN A 155 5.53 15.22 -26.00
N MET A 156 6.32 14.94 -24.96
CA MET A 156 6.26 15.54 -23.63
C MET A 156 6.54 17.05 -23.69
N SER A 157 5.69 17.81 -23.02
CA SER A 157 5.96 19.20 -22.62
C SER A 157 5.94 19.27 -21.10
N PHE A 158 7.12 19.37 -20.51
CA PHE A 158 7.32 19.70 -19.11
C PHE A 158 6.97 21.18 -18.92
N ASN A 159 6.08 21.50 -17.98
CA ASN A 159 6.06 22.83 -17.38
C ASN A 159 5.76 22.74 -15.90
N GLN A 160 6.79 23.13 -15.16
CA GLN A 160 6.88 23.26 -13.73
C GLN A 160 6.03 24.46 -13.26
N ARG A 161 5.32 24.31 -12.15
CA ARG A 161 5.03 25.45 -11.27
C ARG A 161 5.02 24.97 -9.82
N ILE A 162 6.06 25.39 -9.11
CA ILE A 162 6.25 25.28 -7.67
C ILE A 162 5.40 26.36 -7.00
N SER A 163 4.59 25.99 -6.01
CA SER A 163 4.24 26.87 -4.89
C SER A 163 3.50 26.07 -3.81
N GLY A 164 3.97 26.17 -2.57
CA GLY A 164 3.18 25.85 -1.37
C GLY A 164 3.73 24.71 -0.52
N GLU A 165 4.80 24.98 0.24
CA GLU A 165 5.07 24.29 1.50
C GLU A 165 3.88 24.51 2.46
N SER A 166 3.33 23.43 3.02
CA SER A 166 2.75 23.48 4.36
C SER A 166 3.07 22.18 5.10
N ASP A 167 3.58 22.38 6.31
CA ASP A 167 4.07 21.38 7.23
C ASP A 167 2.98 20.38 7.65
N HIS A 168 3.08 19.15 7.16
CA HIS A 168 2.65 18.00 7.92
C HIS A 168 3.85 17.08 8.10
N VAL A 169 4.57 17.31 9.20
CA VAL A 169 5.44 16.31 9.81
C VAL A 169 4.62 15.04 9.93
N SER A 170 4.82 14.12 8.99
CA SER A 170 4.28 12.78 9.04
C SER A 170 4.88 12.15 10.27
N ARG A 171 4.05 12.07 11.31
CA ARG A 171 4.28 11.26 12.49
C ARG A 171 4.48 9.84 11.96
N ILE A 172 5.74 9.46 11.76
CA ILE A 172 6.14 8.09 11.52
C ILE A 172 5.59 7.35 12.73
N LYS A 173 4.44 6.71 12.57
CA LYS A 173 4.11 5.55 13.38
C LYS A 173 5.17 4.55 12.97
N ASP A 174 6.28 4.54 13.71
CA ASP A 174 7.01 3.31 13.93
C ASP A 174 5.95 2.35 14.48
N SER A 175 5.37 1.55 13.60
CA SER A 175 4.56 0.42 13.99
C SER A 175 5.55 -0.59 14.55
N SER A 176 5.95 -0.37 15.81
CA SER A 176 6.81 -1.26 16.55
C SER A 176 6.28 -2.69 16.38
N ILE A 177 7.17 -3.53 15.89
CA ILE A 177 7.00 -4.96 15.66
C ILE A 177 6.45 -5.62 16.93
N THR A 178 5.33 -6.34 16.75
CA THR A 178 4.85 -7.44 17.60
C THR A 178 5.02 -7.27 19.11
N THR A 179 4.04 -6.64 19.74
CA THR A 179 3.77 -6.92 21.16
C THR A 179 3.36 -8.38 21.28
N VAL A 180 4.09 -9.12 22.09
CA VAL A 180 3.71 -10.44 22.58
C VAL A 180 2.48 -10.26 23.50
N SER A 181 1.54 -11.21 23.49
CA SER A 181 0.26 -11.09 24.21
C SER A 181 0.38 -10.93 25.75
N SER A 182 1.56 -11.12 26.31
CA SER A 182 1.90 -11.13 27.72
C SER A 182 3.17 -10.31 27.98
N ASN A 183 3.29 -9.85 29.22
CA ASN A 183 4.38 -9.03 29.72
C ASN A 183 5.54 -9.85 30.30
N GLN A 184 5.39 -11.18 30.42
CA GLN A 184 6.43 -12.07 30.94
C GLN A 184 6.97 -12.99 29.83
N VAL A 185 8.29 -13.12 29.78
CA VAL A 185 9.02 -14.02 28.87
C VAL A 185 8.73 -15.48 29.24
N ALA A 186 8.55 -15.77 30.53
CA ALA A 186 8.22 -17.09 31.04
C ALA A 186 6.95 -17.69 30.40
N ASP A 187 5.96 -16.86 30.07
CA ASP A 187 4.69 -17.30 29.47
C ASP A 187 4.83 -17.86 28.05
N TYR A 188 5.99 -17.66 27.41
CA TYR A 188 6.31 -18.15 26.06
C TYR A 188 7.16 -19.41 26.05
N TRP A 189 7.45 -19.98 27.21
CA TRP A 189 8.19 -21.22 27.33
C TRP A 189 7.26 -22.36 27.69
N ASP A 190 7.26 -23.40 26.86
CA ASP A 190 6.54 -24.64 27.10
C ASP A 190 7.49 -25.68 27.74
N PRO A 191 7.30 -26.03 29.03
CA PRO A 191 8.12 -27.01 29.71
C PRO A 191 7.76 -28.46 29.37
N MET A 192 6.69 -28.72 28.59
CA MET A 192 6.13 -30.07 28.42
C MET A 192 6.86 -30.96 27.39
N GLY A 193 7.89 -30.46 26.69
CA GLY A 193 8.76 -31.25 25.80
C GLY A 193 10.06 -31.71 26.46
N GLU A 194 10.69 -32.79 25.98
CA GLU A 194 11.96 -33.34 26.53
C GLU A 194 13.09 -32.32 26.61
N GLU A 195 13.10 -31.30 25.73
CA GLU A 195 14.06 -30.21 25.75
C GLU A 195 13.50 -28.86 26.26
N GLY A 196 12.18 -28.73 26.40
CA GLY A 196 11.44 -27.47 26.53
C GLY A 196 11.48 -26.62 25.24
N GLY A 197 10.40 -25.90 24.95
CA GLY A 197 10.23 -25.20 23.66
C GLY A 197 9.80 -23.74 23.80
N TRP A 198 10.29 -22.88 22.90
CA TRP A 198 9.80 -21.50 22.78
C TRP A 198 8.58 -21.43 21.87
N THR A 199 7.48 -20.89 22.41
CA THR A 199 6.19 -20.76 21.72
C THR A 199 5.72 -19.29 21.74
N PRO A 200 6.40 -18.37 21.02
CA PRO A 200 5.98 -16.98 20.96
C PRO A 200 4.63 -16.82 20.26
N HIS A 201 3.68 -16.16 20.92
CA HIS A 201 2.36 -15.86 20.35
C HIS A 201 2.33 -14.43 19.80
N PHE A 202 2.27 -14.32 18.48
CA PHE A 202 2.24 -13.05 17.77
C PHE A 202 0.80 -12.59 17.52
N LEU A 203 0.52 -11.31 17.77
CA LEU A 203 -0.85 -10.75 17.68
C LEU A 203 -1.40 -10.64 16.26
N ARG A 204 -0.54 -10.77 15.24
CA ARG A 204 -0.93 -10.76 13.83
C ARG A 204 -0.01 -11.65 13.01
N PRO A 205 -0.43 -12.10 11.82
CA PRO A 205 0.46 -12.67 10.82
C PRO A 205 1.57 -11.67 10.43
N PHE A 206 2.74 -12.21 10.08
CA PHE A 206 3.88 -11.42 9.60
C PHE A 206 3.71 -11.07 8.12
N ASN A 207 4.32 -9.96 7.73
CA ASN A 207 4.55 -9.68 6.32
C ASN A 207 5.88 -10.34 5.87
N ASP A 208 6.05 -10.55 4.57
CA ASP A 208 7.23 -11.22 4.00
C ASP A 208 8.56 -10.56 4.41
N TRP A 209 8.59 -9.23 4.53
CA TRP A 209 9.80 -8.48 4.93
C TRP A 209 10.14 -8.59 6.43
N GLU A 210 9.23 -9.11 7.25
CA GLU A 210 9.46 -9.34 8.69
C GLU A 210 9.97 -10.75 8.98
N VAL A 211 9.91 -11.65 7.99
CA VAL A 211 10.29 -13.06 8.13
C VAL A 211 11.75 -13.20 8.55
N GLU A 212 12.66 -12.42 7.96
CA GLU A 212 14.09 -12.46 8.32
C GLU A 212 14.35 -11.99 9.76
N GLU A 213 13.60 -10.99 10.25
CA GLU A 213 13.71 -10.52 11.63
C GLU A 213 13.20 -11.58 12.62
N VAL A 214 12.07 -12.22 12.29
CA VAL A 214 11.48 -13.29 13.09
C VAL A 214 12.38 -14.52 13.09
N GLU A 215 12.97 -14.89 11.95
CA GLU A 215 13.93 -15.99 11.86
C GLU A 215 15.16 -15.75 12.74
N ARG A 216 15.71 -14.53 12.73
CA ARG A 216 16.81 -14.14 13.63
C ARG A 216 16.40 -14.18 15.09
N LEU A 217 15.19 -13.74 15.42
CA LEU A 217 14.65 -13.83 16.79
C LEU A 217 14.54 -15.29 17.23
N LEU A 218 13.88 -16.14 16.43
CA LEU A 218 13.70 -17.57 16.71
C LEU A 218 15.04 -18.28 16.88
N SER A 219 16.00 -17.99 15.98
CA SER A 219 17.37 -18.52 16.07
C SER A 219 18.10 -18.06 17.33
N SER A 220 17.84 -16.84 17.82
CA SER A 220 18.45 -16.29 19.03
C SER A 220 17.88 -16.89 20.32
N ILE A 221 16.60 -17.29 20.33
CA ILE A 221 15.96 -17.91 21.50
C ILE A 221 16.09 -19.44 21.50
N GLN A 222 16.15 -20.07 20.33
CA GLN A 222 16.31 -21.52 20.20
C GLN A 222 17.54 -22.02 20.98
N GLY A 223 17.35 -23.07 21.78
CA GLY A 223 18.40 -23.66 22.62
C GLY A 223 18.68 -22.93 23.95
N LYS A 224 18.05 -21.78 24.22
CA LYS A 224 18.09 -21.15 25.55
C LYS A 224 17.00 -21.74 26.44
N ARG A 225 17.37 -22.15 27.65
CA ARG A 225 16.44 -22.63 28.69
C ARG A 225 16.18 -21.53 29.71
N LEU A 226 14.96 -21.49 30.23
CA LEU A 226 14.62 -20.63 31.35
C LEU A 226 15.12 -21.22 32.67
N ASP A 227 15.51 -20.34 33.58
CA ASP A 227 15.77 -20.66 34.98
C ASP A 227 14.48 -20.42 35.76
N ALA A 228 13.86 -21.51 36.26
CA ALA A 228 12.57 -21.44 36.94
C ALA A 228 12.64 -20.76 38.31
N ASP A 229 13.84 -20.61 38.88
CA ASP A 229 14.04 -20.04 40.22
C ASP A 229 14.23 -18.51 40.18
N VAL A 230 14.34 -17.91 38.98
CA VAL A 230 14.62 -16.49 38.78
C VAL A 230 13.50 -15.83 37.98
N GLY A 231 12.83 -14.84 38.57
CA GLY A 231 11.82 -14.04 37.88
C GLY A 231 12.42 -13.18 36.75
N ASP A 232 11.57 -12.84 35.78
CA ASP A 232 11.97 -12.05 34.60
C ASP A 232 12.60 -10.70 35.00
N ARG A 233 13.78 -10.41 34.43
CA ARG A 233 14.44 -9.12 34.59
C ARG A 233 14.92 -8.57 33.26
N MET A 234 14.79 -7.26 33.08
CA MET A 234 15.39 -6.56 31.94
C MET A 234 16.88 -6.36 32.18
N VAL A 235 17.70 -6.82 31.24
CA VAL A 235 19.18 -6.75 31.30
C VAL A 235 19.70 -5.96 30.11
N TRP A 236 20.51 -4.94 30.39
CA TRP A 236 21.19 -4.16 29.35
C TRP A 236 22.62 -4.68 29.12
N LYS A 237 22.84 -5.35 27.97
CA LYS A 237 24.11 -6.06 27.67
C LYS A 237 25.31 -5.14 27.41
N GLU A 238 25.09 -3.87 27.10
CA GLU A 238 26.17 -2.93 26.74
C GLU A 238 26.90 -2.35 27.97
N THR A 239 26.45 -2.68 29.18
CA THR A 239 27.05 -2.19 30.43
C THR A 239 27.35 -3.33 31.38
N LYS A 240 28.52 -3.28 32.04
CA LYS A 240 28.94 -4.31 33.01
C LYS A 240 28.03 -4.44 34.23
N ASN A 241 27.29 -3.39 34.57
CA ASN A 241 26.33 -3.38 35.67
C ASN A 241 24.91 -3.79 35.25
N GLU A 242 24.72 -4.24 34.00
CA GLU A 242 23.44 -4.74 33.47
C GLU A 242 22.26 -3.74 33.50
N ILE A 243 22.51 -2.48 33.87
CA ILE A 243 21.48 -1.44 34.04
C ILE A 243 21.34 -0.61 32.77
N PHE A 244 20.10 -0.50 32.30
CA PHE A 244 19.77 0.40 31.21
C PHE A 244 19.89 1.86 31.65
N THR A 245 20.60 2.66 30.86
CA THR A 245 20.56 4.11 30.96
C THR A 245 20.44 4.73 29.57
N VAL A 246 19.77 5.88 29.46
CA VAL A 246 19.69 6.62 28.18
C VAL A 246 21.09 6.92 27.65
N LYS A 247 22.04 7.24 28.55
CA LYS A 247 23.44 7.50 28.21
C LYS A 247 24.14 6.28 27.59
N SER A 248 23.94 5.08 28.15
CA SER A 248 24.53 3.85 27.60
C SER A 248 23.91 3.45 26.28
N LEU A 249 22.60 3.66 26.09
CA LEU A 249 21.92 3.48 24.81
C LEU A 249 22.54 4.36 23.71
N TYR A 250 22.64 5.68 23.94
CA TYR A 250 23.25 6.58 22.96
C TYR A 250 24.71 6.19 22.65
N LYS A 251 25.48 5.81 23.67
CA LYS A 251 26.87 5.38 23.47
C LYS A 251 26.96 4.11 22.61
N SER A 252 26.07 3.15 22.83
CA SER A 252 26.00 1.93 22.02
C SER A 252 25.58 2.24 20.57
N LEU A 253 24.52 3.04 20.37
CA LEU A 253 24.05 3.44 19.03
C LEU A 253 25.13 4.12 18.19
N VAL A 254 25.91 5.01 18.82
CA VAL A 254 27.02 5.73 18.16
C VAL A 254 28.15 4.78 17.77
N HIS A 255 28.45 3.76 18.60
CA HIS A 255 29.48 2.74 18.29
C HIS A 255 29.01 1.69 17.28
N SER A 256 27.72 1.32 17.28
CA SER A 256 27.14 0.36 16.33
C SER A 256 26.97 0.93 14.93
N CYS A 257 27.09 2.25 14.76
CA CYS A 257 27.23 2.88 13.46
C CYS A 257 28.67 2.67 12.93
N ALA A 258 29.02 1.41 12.66
CA ALA A 258 30.30 1.01 12.07
C ALA A 258 30.39 1.31 10.56
N VAL A 259 29.32 1.84 9.96
CA VAL A 259 29.43 2.54 8.69
C VAL A 259 30.08 3.88 9.01
N LEU A 260 31.30 4.10 8.55
CA LEU A 260 31.94 5.42 8.56
C LEU A 260 31.09 6.37 7.73
N PHE A 261 30.01 6.86 8.32
CA PHE A 261 29.12 7.82 7.74
C PHE A 261 29.93 9.11 7.61
N LEU A 262 30.14 9.56 6.39
CA LEU A 262 30.92 10.76 6.06
C LEU A 262 30.13 12.02 6.44
N CYS A 263 29.73 12.13 7.72
CA CYS A 263 28.96 13.22 8.31
C CYS A 263 29.52 14.58 7.90
N ASN A 264 30.84 14.72 7.92
CA ASN A 264 31.54 15.96 7.59
C ASN A 264 31.46 16.32 6.10
N ILE A 265 31.30 15.33 5.22
CA ILE A 265 31.15 15.57 3.77
C ILE A 265 29.71 15.97 3.45
N ILE A 266 28.73 15.30 4.07
CA ILE A 266 27.31 15.58 3.85
C ILE A 266 26.91 16.92 4.48
N TRP A 267 27.38 17.22 5.70
CA TRP A 267 27.03 18.44 6.45
C TRP A 267 28.10 19.54 6.34
N SER A 268 28.56 19.80 5.11
CA SER A 268 29.48 20.90 4.84
C SER A 268 28.77 22.26 4.88
N PRO A 269 29.34 23.30 5.52
CA PRO A 269 28.74 24.64 5.58
C PRO A 269 28.69 25.33 4.21
N TYR A 270 29.46 24.86 3.23
CA TYR A 270 29.49 25.38 1.87
C TYR A 270 28.42 24.76 0.95
N VAL A 271 27.74 23.72 1.41
CA VAL A 271 26.71 23.01 0.65
C VAL A 271 25.33 23.46 1.12
N PRO A 272 24.40 23.82 0.21
CA PRO A 272 23.04 24.17 0.61
C PRO A 272 22.37 23.03 1.38
N ILE A 273 21.65 23.38 2.46
CA ILE A 273 21.02 22.40 3.38
C ILE A 273 20.12 21.38 2.68
N LYS A 274 19.43 21.78 1.61
CA LYS A 274 18.58 20.89 0.80
C LYS A 274 19.39 19.79 0.11
N VAL A 275 20.61 20.10 -0.34
CA VAL A 275 21.53 19.15 -0.97
C VAL A 275 22.12 18.21 0.07
N SER A 276 22.54 18.74 1.24
CA SER A 276 23.00 17.93 2.37
C SER A 276 21.93 16.96 2.86
N PHE A 277 20.69 17.42 3.02
CA PHE A 277 19.58 16.56 3.42
C PHE A 277 19.27 15.48 2.38
N PHE A 278 19.33 15.81 1.09
CA PHE A 278 19.18 14.84 0.02
C PHE A 278 20.30 13.78 0.04
N ALA A 279 21.56 14.21 0.17
CA ALA A 279 22.71 13.30 0.25
C ALA A 279 22.62 12.37 1.47
N TRP A 280 22.26 12.91 2.64
CA TRP A 280 21.97 12.11 3.84
C TRP A 280 20.90 11.06 3.56
N LYS A 281 19.76 11.47 2.99
CA LYS A 281 18.65 10.57 2.66
C LYS A 281 19.06 9.49 1.65
N ALA A 282 19.92 9.83 0.69
CA ALA A 282 20.46 8.90 -0.30
C ALA A 282 21.37 7.85 0.34
N SER A 283 22.26 8.26 1.26
CA SER A 283 23.17 7.35 1.97
C SER A 283 22.46 6.30 2.84
N TRP A 284 21.23 6.59 3.29
CA TRP A 284 20.41 5.66 4.07
C TRP A 284 19.45 4.80 3.22
N GLU A 285 19.61 4.84 1.90
CA GLU A 285 18.70 4.21 0.94
C GLU A 285 17.23 4.64 1.11
N LYS A 286 16.97 5.87 1.59
CA LYS A 286 15.61 6.35 1.86
C LYS A 286 15.05 7.26 0.77
N VAL A 287 15.79 7.48 -0.33
CA VAL A 287 15.28 8.17 -1.52
C VAL A 287 14.26 7.28 -2.22
N LEU A 288 13.20 7.87 -2.79
CA LEU A 288 12.09 7.14 -3.42
C LEU A 288 12.45 6.67 -4.84
N THR A 289 13.54 5.94 -4.99
CA THR A 289 13.87 5.25 -6.24
C THR A 289 12.97 4.03 -6.44
N GLN A 290 12.84 3.58 -7.68
CA GLN A 290 11.97 2.46 -8.03
C GLN A 290 12.31 1.15 -7.30
N ASP A 291 13.58 0.87 -6.98
CA ASP A 291 13.97 -0.27 -6.13
C ASP A 291 13.42 -0.15 -4.70
N GLN A 292 13.47 1.06 -4.11
CA GLN A 292 12.92 1.30 -2.77
C GLN A 292 11.39 1.22 -2.75
N LEU A 293 10.73 1.61 -3.84
CA LEU A 293 9.29 1.40 -4.02
C LEU A 293 8.96 -0.08 -4.16
N LYS A 294 9.73 -0.83 -4.97
CA LYS A 294 9.61 -2.29 -5.08
C LYS A 294 9.74 -2.98 -3.72
N ARG A 295 10.77 -2.64 -2.93
CA ARG A 295 10.97 -3.17 -1.57
C ARG A 295 9.80 -2.85 -0.62
N ARG A 296 9.04 -1.78 -0.88
CA ARG A 296 7.84 -1.39 -0.13
C ARG A 296 6.56 -2.02 -0.68
N GLY A 297 6.65 -3.02 -1.55
CA GLY A 297 5.51 -3.77 -2.09
C GLY A 297 4.87 -3.15 -3.33
N TRP A 298 5.52 -2.17 -3.99
CA TRP A 298 5.02 -1.62 -5.24
C TRP A 298 5.39 -2.54 -6.41
N ILE A 299 4.40 -3.03 -7.14
CA ILE A 299 4.62 -3.81 -8.36
C ILE A 299 4.87 -2.83 -9.50
N LEU A 300 6.12 -2.65 -9.90
CA LEU A 300 6.53 -1.81 -11.02
C LEU A 300 7.73 -2.44 -11.74
N ALA A 301 7.84 -2.22 -13.04
CA ALA A 301 9.02 -2.63 -13.81
C ALA A 301 10.16 -1.66 -13.47
N ASN A 302 11.08 -2.08 -12.60
CA ASN A 302 12.20 -1.24 -12.22
C ASN A 302 13.10 -1.03 -13.43
N ARG A 303 13.19 0.20 -13.90
CA ARG A 303 14.05 0.59 -15.00
C ARG A 303 14.44 2.04 -14.80
N CYS A 304 15.74 2.30 -14.83
CA CYS A 304 16.28 3.64 -14.68
C CYS A 304 15.67 4.58 -15.71
N CYS A 305 15.04 5.66 -15.23
CA CYS A 305 14.40 6.67 -16.09
C CYS A 305 15.38 7.44 -17.00
N LEU A 306 16.68 7.41 -16.70
CA LEU A 306 17.70 8.13 -17.46
C LEU A 306 18.32 7.27 -18.58
N CYS A 307 18.84 6.08 -18.23
CA CYS A 307 19.50 5.22 -19.21
C CYS A 307 18.54 4.26 -19.90
N CYS A 308 17.41 3.91 -19.26
CA CYS A 308 16.48 2.89 -19.73
C CYS A 308 17.15 1.53 -20.01
N VAL A 309 18.26 1.18 -19.37
CA VAL A 309 18.96 -0.10 -19.57
C VAL A 309 18.90 -0.93 -18.30
N GLU A 310 19.45 -0.40 -17.22
CA GLU A 310 19.55 -1.08 -15.93
C GLU A 310 18.37 -0.75 -15.01
N GLU A 311 18.25 -1.50 -13.91
CA GLU A 311 17.34 -1.18 -12.82
C GLU A 311 17.71 0.16 -12.15
N GLU A 312 16.70 0.96 -11.80
CA GLU A 312 16.87 2.16 -11.00
C GLU A 312 17.11 1.78 -9.54
N THR A 313 18.34 2.02 -9.09
CA THR A 313 18.72 2.06 -7.67
C THR A 313 19.31 3.43 -7.38
N ILE A 314 19.43 3.81 -6.10
CA ILE A 314 20.05 5.08 -5.70
C ILE A 314 21.48 5.18 -6.24
N ASN A 315 22.26 4.10 -6.11
CA ASN A 315 23.63 4.04 -6.65
C ASN A 315 23.65 4.11 -8.17
N HIS A 316 22.71 3.43 -8.84
CA HIS A 316 22.64 3.50 -10.30
C HIS A 316 22.29 4.91 -10.77
N ILE A 317 21.15 5.47 -10.35
CA ILE A 317 20.68 6.76 -10.87
C ILE A 317 21.64 7.92 -10.55
N LEU A 318 22.31 7.88 -9.39
CA LEU A 318 23.23 8.94 -8.98
C LEU A 318 24.66 8.75 -9.50
N VAL A 319 25.17 7.51 -9.60
CA VAL A 319 26.61 7.28 -9.83
C VAL A 319 26.87 6.44 -11.07
N HIS A 320 26.20 5.29 -11.22
CA HIS A 320 26.56 4.30 -12.24
C HIS A 320 25.78 4.42 -13.56
N CYS A 321 24.75 5.25 -13.60
CA CYS A 321 23.95 5.50 -14.79
C CYS A 321 24.81 6.16 -15.86
N SER A 322 24.79 5.63 -17.08
CA SER A 322 25.58 6.16 -18.20
C SER A 322 25.30 7.64 -18.49
N LYS A 323 24.05 8.11 -18.27
CA LYS A 323 23.69 9.52 -18.40
C LYS A 323 24.16 10.37 -17.23
N ALA A 324 24.07 9.85 -16.00
CA ALA A 324 24.59 10.54 -14.83
C ALA A 324 26.11 10.67 -14.89
N LYS A 325 26.81 9.64 -15.37
CA LYS A 325 28.26 9.66 -15.56
C LYS A 325 28.73 10.79 -16.48
N ILE A 326 28.03 11.03 -17.60
CA ILE A 326 28.35 12.16 -18.50
C ILE A 326 28.27 13.50 -17.76
N LEU A 327 27.26 13.67 -16.89
CA LEU A 327 27.13 14.89 -16.09
C LEU A 327 28.26 15.00 -15.06
N TRP A 328 28.63 13.90 -14.41
CA TRP A 328 29.76 13.89 -13.48
C TRP A 328 31.08 14.18 -14.17
N ASP A 329 31.34 13.59 -15.34
CA ASP A 329 32.55 13.84 -16.11
C ASP A 329 32.65 15.33 -16.50
N LEU A 330 31.53 15.97 -16.85
CA LEU A 330 31.47 17.41 -17.10
C LEU A 330 31.79 18.23 -15.83
N VAL A 331 31.18 17.88 -14.69
CA VAL A 331 31.43 18.54 -13.41
C VAL A 331 32.89 18.39 -12.99
N PHE A 332 33.43 17.18 -13.05
CA PHE A 332 34.81 16.90 -12.70
C PHE A 332 35.77 17.67 -13.61
N SER A 333 35.50 17.73 -14.92
CA SER A 333 36.25 18.56 -15.87
C SER A 333 36.23 20.05 -15.50
N LEU A 334 35.07 20.59 -15.08
CA LEU A 334 34.95 21.99 -14.65
C LEU A 334 35.78 22.30 -13.39
N PHE A 335 35.99 21.30 -12.53
CA PHE A 335 36.79 21.43 -11.30
C PHE A 335 38.23 20.90 -11.45
N GLY A 336 38.66 20.53 -12.66
CA GLY A 336 40.02 20.06 -12.94
C GLY A 336 40.34 18.68 -12.35
N VAL A 337 39.32 17.88 -12.06
CA VAL A 337 39.44 16.48 -11.64
C VAL A 337 39.21 15.65 -12.91
N ASN A 338 40.25 15.00 -13.42
CA ASN A 338 40.15 14.13 -14.60
C ASN A 338 40.25 12.66 -14.22
#